data_AF-A0A9P6CV64-F1
#
_entry.id   AF-A0A9P6CV64-F1
#
_cell.length_a   1.000
_cell.length_b   1.000
_cell.length_c   1.000
_cell.angle_alpha   90.00
_cell.angle_beta   90.00
_cell.angle_gamma   90.00
#
_symmetry.space_group_name_H-M   'P 1'
#
loop_
_entity.id
_entity.type
_entity.pdbx_description
1 polymer ?
#
loop_
_entity_poly.entity_id
_entity_poly.type
_entity_poly.pdbx_seq_one_letter_code
_entity_poly.pdbx_strand_id
1 'polypeptide(L)'
;MSSLKLIRKSRMFTPTYVARINAQLVSPAHSQIVKPHELPSALARPLQVAHYQPEKSPQYLAATLSYGLIMGHPFMDGNKRTAFFLQDQYLKALDSPGVVPNSPLSKTELDNMAELYNSVACGTLDVEGMANAKCG
;
A
#
# COMPACT_ATOMS: atom_id res chain seq x y z
N MET A 1 19.51 -3.52 3.66
CA MET A 1 18.57 -4.33 4.46
C MET A 1 18.66 -5.77 3.99
N SER A 2 18.88 -6.77 4.84
CA SER A 2 19.00 -8.17 4.38
C SER A 2 17.67 -8.66 3.77
N SER A 3 17.71 -9.18 2.54
CA SER A 3 16.55 -9.71 1.79
C SER A 3 15.72 -10.72 2.60
N LEU A 4 16.36 -11.49 3.49
CA LEU A 4 15.71 -12.45 4.40
C LEU A 4 14.77 -11.80 5.42
N LYS A 5 15.09 -10.58 5.90
CA LYS A 5 14.26 -9.86 6.89
C LYS A 5 12.97 -9.34 6.24
N LEU A 6 13.07 -8.88 4.99
CA LEU A 6 11.93 -8.48 4.16
C LEU A 6 10.99 -9.67 3.89
N ILE A 7 11.54 -10.79 3.44
CA ILE A 7 10.78 -12.02 3.13
C ILE A 7 10.03 -12.55 4.34
N ARG A 8 10.61 -12.51 5.55
CA ARG A 8 9.93 -13.00 6.76
C ARG A 8 8.74 -12.14 7.14
N LYS A 9 8.90 -10.81 7.08
CA LYS A 9 7.87 -9.88 7.54
C LYS A 9 6.79 -9.61 6.47
N SER A 10 7.11 -9.76 5.19
CA SER A 10 6.13 -9.66 4.10
C SER A 10 5.16 -10.84 4.02
N ARG A 11 5.49 -11.99 4.62
CA ARG A 11 4.62 -13.19 4.66
C ARG A 11 3.25 -12.96 5.28
N MET A 12 3.08 -11.89 6.06
CA MET A 12 1.77 -11.52 6.62
C MET A 12 0.81 -10.98 5.55
N PHE A 13 1.33 -10.40 4.46
CA PHE A 13 0.54 -9.79 3.39
C PHE A 13 0.08 -10.84 2.36
N THR A 14 -0.69 -11.82 2.82
CA THR A 14 -1.31 -12.82 1.94
C THR A 14 -2.62 -12.28 1.33
N PRO A 15 -3.07 -12.79 0.17
CA PRO A 15 -4.37 -12.41 -0.38
C PRO A 15 -5.52 -12.57 0.62
N THR A 16 -5.49 -13.64 1.44
CA THR A 16 -6.48 -13.88 2.49
C THR A 16 -6.45 -12.81 3.56
N TYR A 17 -5.28 -12.45 4.08
CA TYR A 17 -5.14 -11.39 5.09
C TYR A 17 -5.66 -10.05 4.55
N VAL A 18 -5.24 -9.68 3.34
CA VAL A 18 -5.64 -8.41 2.72
C VAL A 18 -7.15 -8.36 2.45
N ALA A 19 -7.75 -9.46 1.99
CA ALA A 19 -9.19 -9.53 1.80
C ALA A 19 -9.97 -9.35 3.13
N ARG A 20 -9.46 -9.90 4.23
CA ARG A 20 -10.07 -9.70 5.56
C ARG A 20 -9.96 -8.27 6.05
N ILE A 21 -8.82 -7.61 5.82
CA ILE A 21 -8.65 -6.18 6.13
C ILE A 21 -9.60 -5.33 5.27
N ASN A 22 -9.68 -5.58 3.96
CA ASN A 22 -10.63 -4.87 3.09
C ASN A 22 -12.06 -5.03 3.60
N ALA A 23 -12.49 -6.25 3.98
CA ALA A 23 -13.80 -6.50 4.56
C ALA A 23 -14.11 -5.67 5.81
N GLN A 24 -13.11 -5.47 6.69
CA GLN A 24 -13.27 -4.59 7.85
C GLN A 24 -13.38 -3.12 7.44
N LEU A 25 -12.57 -2.67 6.46
CA LEU A 25 -12.53 -1.28 6.02
C LEU A 25 -13.75 -0.82 5.22
N VAL A 26 -14.48 -1.75 4.59
CA VAL A 26 -15.68 -1.44 3.79
C VAL A 26 -16.99 -1.73 4.52
N SER A 27 -16.94 -2.34 5.70
CA SER A 27 -18.14 -2.62 6.51
C SER A 27 -18.98 -1.35 6.73
N PRO A 28 -20.31 -1.40 6.55
CA PRO A 28 -21.16 -2.59 6.42
C PRO A 28 -21.30 -3.14 4.98
N ALA A 29 -20.64 -2.55 3.99
CA ALA A 29 -20.69 -3.07 2.62
C ALA A 29 -19.99 -4.44 2.51
N HIS A 30 -20.40 -5.23 1.51
CA HIS A 30 -19.79 -6.53 1.25
C HIS A 30 -18.44 -6.37 0.51
N SER A 31 -17.37 -6.94 1.06
CA SER A 31 -16.10 -7.04 0.37
C SER A 31 -16.12 -8.20 -0.63
N GLN A 32 -15.74 -7.89 -1.87
CA GLN A 32 -15.64 -8.86 -2.96
C GLN A 32 -14.37 -8.60 -3.76
N ILE A 33 -13.60 -9.65 -4.02
CA ILE A 33 -12.52 -9.61 -5.00
C ILE A 33 -13.15 -9.77 -6.39
N VAL A 34 -13.02 -8.73 -7.22
CA VAL A 34 -13.56 -8.69 -8.59
C VAL A 34 -12.49 -8.99 -9.64
N LYS A 35 -11.21 -8.81 -9.30
CA LYS A 35 -10.09 -9.18 -10.17
C LYS A 35 -9.10 -10.07 -9.41
N PRO A 36 -9.30 -11.41 -9.45
CA PRO A 36 -8.58 -12.34 -8.59
C PRO A 36 -7.08 -12.41 -8.84
N HIS A 37 -6.60 -12.01 -10.02
CA HIS A 37 -5.17 -12.00 -10.35
C HIS A 37 -4.46 -10.69 -9.93
N GLU A 38 -5.20 -9.59 -9.79
CA GLU A 38 -4.60 -8.28 -9.46
C GLU A 38 -4.13 -8.20 -8.01
N LEU A 39 -4.84 -8.85 -7.08
CA LEU A 39 -4.44 -8.86 -5.68
C LEU A 39 -3.11 -9.61 -5.45
N PRO A 40 -2.94 -10.87 -5.89
CA PRO A 40 -1.64 -11.55 -5.82
C PRO A 40 -0.54 -10.80 -6.57
N SER A 41 -0.85 -10.20 -7.73
CA SER A 41 0.10 -9.41 -8.51
C SER A 41 0.61 -8.21 -7.71
N ALA A 42 -0.28 -7.41 -7.11
CA ALA A 42 0.09 -6.27 -6.28
C ALA A 42 0.95 -6.67 -5.07
N LEU A 43 0.64 -7.80 -4.43
CA LEU A 43 1.40 -8.32 -3.28
C LEU A 43 2.78 -8.84 -3.66
N ALA A 44 2.96 -9.35 -4.88
CA ALA A 44 4.24 -9.85 -5.36
C ALA A 44 5.21 -8.72 -5.78
N ARG A 45 4.69 -7.61 -6.31
CA ARG A 45 5.51 -6.52 -6.87
C ARG A 45 6.60 -5.98 -5.93
N PRO A 46 6.35 -5.68 -4.64
CA PRO A 46 7.40 -5.20 -3.74
C PRO A 46 8.56 -6.19 -3.56
N LEU A 47 8.27 -7.50 -3.57
CA LEU A 47 9.30 -8.54 -3.48
C LEU A 47 10.11 -8.64 -4.77
N GLN A 48 9.44 -8.52 -5.91
CA GLN A 48 10.11 -8.47 -7.22
C GLN A 48 11.03 -7.24 -7.31
N VAL A 49 10.54 -6.06 -6.95
CA VAL A 49 11.34 -4.83 -6.92
C VAL A 49 12.53 -4.99 -5.98
N ALA A 50 12.34 -5.46 -4.75
CA ALA A 50 13.44 -5.64 -3.81
C ALA A 50 14.49 -6.67 -4.27
N HIS A 51 14.10 -7.64 -5.11
CA HIS A 51 15.00 -8.62 -5.67
C HIS A 51 15.82 -8.06 -6.84
N TYR A 52 15.17 -7.38 -7.78
CA TYR A 52 15.80 -6.90 -9.01
C TYR A 52 16.40 -5.48 -8.89
N GLN A 53 15.93 -4.68 -7.93
CA GLN A 53 16.34 -3.29 -7.67
C GLN A 53 16.61 -3.10 -6.15
N PRO A 54 17.66 -3.74 -5.61
CA PRO A 54 17.93 -3.78 -4.16
C PRO A 54 18.27 -2.41 -3.54
N GLU A 55 18.57 -1.41 -4.36
CA GLU A 55 18.83 -0.03 -3.97
C GLU A 55 17.56 0.77 -3.65
N LYS A 56 16.38 0.29 -4.04
CA LYS A 56 15.11 0.98 -3.80
C LYS A 56 14.77 1.04 -2.31
N SER A 57 14.28 2.20 -1.88
CA SER A 57 13.97 2.48 -0.48
C SER A 57 12.73 1.70 0.01
N PRO A 58 12.56 1.50 1.33
CA PRO A 58 11.32 0.98 1.90
C PRO A 58 10.07 1.75 1.46
N GLN A 59 10.18 3.07 1.30
CA GLN A 59 9.12 3.95 0.79
C GLN A 59 8.72 3.56 -0.62
N TYR A 60 9.69 3.32 -1.50
CA TYR A 60 9.42 2.87 -2.87
C TYR A 60 8.76 1.49 -2.91
N LEU A 61 9.22 0.55 -2.08
CA LEU A 61 8.60 -0.79 -1.99
C LEU A 61 7.15 -0.72 -1.50
N ALA A 62 6.88 0.12 -0.49
CA ALA A 62 5.54 0.32 0.04
C ALA A 62 4.62 1.06 -0.96
N ALA A 63 5.15 2.07 -1.64
CA ALA A 63 4.45 2.77 -2.72
C ALA A 63 4.10 1.82 -3.88
N THR A 64 5.00 0.90 -4.23
CA THR A 64 4.75 -0.13 -5.25
C THR A 64 3.56 -1.03 -4.88
N LEU A 65 3.46 -1.44 -3.61
CA LEU A 65 2.31 -2.22 -3.10
C LEU A 65 1.02 -1.41 -3.23
N SER A 66 1.06 -0.18 -2.74
CA SER A 66 -0.09 0.74 -2.69
C SER A 66 -0.60 1.06 -4.09
N TYR A 67 0.30 1.50 -4.98
CA TYR A 67 0.03 1.76 -6.38
C TYR A 67 -0.57 0.54 -7.08
N GLY A 68 0.00 -0.65 -6.86
CA GLY A 68 -0.50 -1.89 -7.44
C GLY A 68 -1.94 -2.23 -7.02
N LEU A 69 -2.31 -1.97 -5.77
CA LEU A 69 -3.68 -2.16 -5.27
C LEU A 69 -4.64 -1.11 -5.80
N ILE A 70 -4.20 0.15 -5.87
CA ILE A 70 -5.03 1.24 -6.40
C ILE A 70 -5.31 0.98 -7.87
N MET A 71 -4.27 0.83 -8.72
CA MET A 71 -4.43 0.69 -10.16
C MET A 71 -4.96 -0.68 -10.59
N GLY A 72 -4.64 -1.74 -9.83
CA GLY A 72 -5.19 -3.06 -10.09
C GLY A 72 -6.70 -3.11 -9.83
N HIS A 73 -7.19 -2.32 -8.88
CA HIS A 73 -8.58 -2.36 -8.38
C HIS A 73 -9.09 -3.79 -8.13
N PRO A 74 -8.39 -4.61 -7.30
CA PRO A 74 -8.79 -6.00 -7.10
C PRO A 74 -10.13 -6.17 -6.38
N PHE A 75 -10.55 -5.19 -5.57
CA PHE A 75 -11.80 -5.23 -4.81
C PHE A 75 -12.91 -4.41 -5.46
N MET A 76 -14.17 -4.76 -5.21
CA MET A 76 -15.34 -3.99 -5.64
C MET A 76 -15.34 -2.58 -5.05
N ASP A 77 -14.95 -2.44 -3.78
CA ASP A 77 -14.80 -1.15 -3.09
C ASP A 77 -13.59 -1.19 -2.13
N GLY A 78 -13.14 -0.01 -1.70
CA GLY A 78 -12.15 0.15 -0.65
C GLY A 78 -10.70 0.00 -1.10
N ASN A 79 -10.42 -0.05 -2.41
CA ASN A 79 -9.06 -0.21 -2.94
C ASN A 79 -8.08 0.83 -2.39
N LYS A 80 -8.43 2.13 -2.43
CA LYS A 80 -7.58 3.21 -1.87
C LYS A 80 -7.39 3.08 -0.35
N ARG A 81 -8.46 2.81 0.40
CA ARG A 81 -8.42 2.63 1.86
C ARG A 81 -7.54 1.43 2.24
N THR A 82 -7.65 0.34 1.49
CA THR A 82 -6.85 -0.87 1.68
C THR A 82 -5.39 -0.63 1.32
N ALA A 83 -5.12 0.05 0.21
CA ALA A 83 -3.78 0.43 -0.21
C ALA A 83 -3.08 1.32 0.83
N PHE A 84 -3.78 2.34 1.34
CA PHE A 84 -3.29 3.21 2.41
C PHE A 84 -2.92 2.43 3.66
N PHE A 85 -3.83 1.60 4.16
CA PHE A 85 -3.59 0.80 5.34
C PHE A 85 -2.40 -0.14 5.15
N LEU A 86 -2.35 -0.87 4.03
CA LEU A 86 -1.25 -1.80 3.79
C LEU A 86 0.09 -1.10 3.56
N GLN A 87 0.12 0.06 2.93
CA GLN A 87 1.36 0.84 2.75
C GLN A 87 1.96 1.19 4.12
N ASP A 88 1.15 1.70 5.04
CA ASP A 88 1.58 2.01 6.40
C ASP A 88 2.06 0.77 7.17
N GLN A 89 1.28 -0.32 7.12
CA GLN A 89 1.67 -1.58 7.78
C GLN A 89 2.94 -2.18 7.19
N TYR A 90 3.12 -2.05 5.87
CA TYR A 90 4.30 -2.56 5.18
C TYR A 90 5.55 -1.78 5.63
N LEU A 91 5.49 -0.45 5.68
CA LEU A 91 6.59 0.38 6.19
C LEU A 91 6.97 0.02 7.63
N LYS A 92 5.97 -0.11 8.51
CA LYS A 92 6.17 -0.53 9.90
C LYS A 92 6.81 -1.91 10.00
N ALA A 93 6.38 -2.85 9.15
CA ALA A 93 7.03 -4.15 9.06
C ALA A 93 8.50 -4.00 8.63
N LEU A 94 8.84 -3.05 7.76
CA LEU A 94 10.22 -2.77 7.35
C LEU A 94 11.05 -1.97 8.36
N ASP A 95 10.55 -1.77 9.59
CA ASP A 95 11.18 -0.92 10.61
C ASP A 95 11.41 0.52 10.09
N SER A 96 10.56 0.98 9.16
CA SER A 96 10.56 2.33 8.61
C SER A 96 9.39 3.14 9.21
N PRO A 97 9.50 4.48 9.27
CA PRO A 97 8.37 5.33 9.63
C PRO A 97 7.16 5.01 8.75
N GLY A 98 5.99 4.86 9.38
CA GLY A 98 4.72 4.65 8.67
C GLY A 98 4.32 5.88 7.86
N VAL A 99 3.25 5.75 7.08
CA VAL A 99 2.65 6.88 6.36
C VAL A 99 1.97 7.82 7.35
N VAL A 100 1.45 7.26 8.45
CA VAL A 100 0.80 8.04 9.52
C VAL A 100 1.83 8.35 10.61
N PRO A 101 2.05 9.64 10.95
CA PRO A 101 2.93 10.01 12.05
C PRO A 101 2.34 9.60 13.40
N ASN A 102 3.17 9.58 14.44
CA ASN A 102 2.73 9.27 15.80
C ASN A 102 1.99 10.46 16.48
N SER A 103 2.00 11.63 15.85
CA SER A 103 1.24 12.81 16.26
C SER A 103 -0.13 12.84 15.57
N PRO A 104 -1.15 13.45 16.19
CA PRO A 104 -2.41 13.73 15.51
C PRO A 104 -2.17 14.52 14.23
N LEU A 105 -2.82 14.10 13.15
CA LEU A 105 -2.83 14.83 11.89
C LEU A 105 -3.83 15.98 11.97
N SER A 106 -3.42 17.14 11.49
CA SER A 106 -4.29 18.26 11.16
C SER A 106 -5.21 17.89 9.99
N LYS A 107 -6.30 18.66 9.84
CA LYS A 107 -7.21 18.52 8.70
C LYS A 107 -6.48 18.65 7.37
N THR A 108 -5.57 19.62 7.23
CA THR A 108 -4.82 19.86 5.99
C THR A 108 -3.94 18.68 5.62
N GLU A 109 -3.26 18.06 6.60
CA GLU A 109 -2.44 16.88 6.35
C GLU A 109 -3.30 15.68 5.92
N LEU A 110 -4.47 15.49 6.55
CA LEU A 110 -5.44 14.47 6.14
C LEU A 110 -5.96 14.70 4.71
N ASP A 111 -6.28 15.94 4.36
CA ASP A 111 -6.76 16.30 3.02
C ASP A 111 -5.66 16.05 1.97
N ASN A 112 -4.41 16.42 2.26
CA ASN A 112 -3.26 16.15 1.39
C ASN A 112 -3.02 14.65 1.21
N MET A 113 -3.15 13.86 2.29
CA MET A 113 -3.04 12.41 2.22
C MET A 113 -4.16 11.81 1.38
N ALA A 114 -5.40 12.27 1.53
CA ALA A 114 -6.50 11.79 0.68
C ALA A 114 -6.24 12.10 -0.79
N GLU A 115 -5.75 13.30 -1.09
CA GLU A 115 -5.46 13.75 -2.45
C GLU A 115 -4.31 12.99 -3.10
N LEU A 116 -3.30 12.59 -2.33
CA LEU A 116 -2.21 11.73 -2.81
C LEU A 116 -2.76 10.42 -3.42
N TYR A 117 -3.64 9.73 -2.69
CA TYR A 117 -4.21 8.45 -3.14
C TYR A 117 -5.25 8.64 -4.25
N ASN A 118 -5.92 9.80 -4.29
CA ASN A 118 -6.76 10.19 -5.42
C ASN A 118 -5.93 10.38 -6.68
N SER A 119 -4.81 11.10 -6.60
CA SER A 119 -3.91 11.36 -7.73
C SER A 119 -3.36 10.06 -8.34
N VAL A 120 -3.00 9.09 -7.49
CA VAL A 120 -2.63 7.74 -7.98
C VAL A 120 -3.79 7.09 -8.71
N ALA A 121 -5.00 7.10 -8.14
CA ALA A 121 -6.18 6.49 -8.77
C ALA A 121 -6.60 7.18 -10.08
N CYS A 122 -6.32 8.49 -10.22
CA CYS A 122 -6.52 9.24 -11.45
C CYS A 122 -5.40 9.00 -12.48
N GLY A 123 -4.34 8.26 -12.12
CA GLY A 123 -3.17 8.03 -12.97
C GLY A 123 -2.27 9.25 -13.15
N THR A 124 -2.45 10.30 -12.35
CA THR A 124 -1.64 11.53 -12.41
C THR A 124 -0.38 11.46 -11.56
N LEU A 125 -0.28 10.44 -10.68
CA LEU A 125 0.89 10.19 -9.85
C LEU A 125 1.35 8.74 -9.98
N ASP A 126 2.63 8.54 -10.25
CA ASP A 126 3.25 7.23 -10.38
C ASP A 126 3.85 6.73 -9.06
N VAL A 127 4.52 5.57 -9.11
CA VAL A 127 5.16 4.95 -7.94
C VAL A 127 6.24 5.84 -7.34
N GLU A 128 7.03 6.50 -8.18
CA GLU A 128 8.15 7.35 -7.72
C GLU A 128 7.60 8.63 -7.06
N GLY A 129 6.59 9.25 -7.65
CA GLY A 129 5.87 10.39 -7.07
C GLY A 129 5.22 10.03 -5.74
N MET A 130 4.58 8.87 -5.64
CA MET A 130 3.97 8.39 -4.40
C MET A 130 5.03 8.09 -3.32
N ALA A 131 6.18 7.51 -3.69
CA ALA A 131 7.26 7.19 -2.76
C ALA A 131 7.93 8.43 -2.16
N ASN A 132 8.00 9.51 -2.96
CA ASN A 132 8.65 10.77 -2.58
C ASN A 132 7.68 11.79 -1.96
N ALA A 133 6.38 11.50 -1.97
CA ALA A 133 5.39 12.33 -1.33
C ALA A 133 5.66 12.39 0.18
N LYS A 134 6.08 13.56 0.66
CA LYS A 134 6.12 13.82 2.10
C LYS A 134 4.68 13.93 2.58
N CYS A 135 4.25 13.01 3.44
CA CYS A 135 3.15 13.31 4.33
C CYS A 135 3.68 14.43 5.22
N GLY A 136 3.25 15.67 4.91
CA GLY A 136 3.68 16.89 5.58
C GLY A 136 3.54 16.78 7.08
#